data_AF-A0A7W1R4L4-F1
#
_entry.id   AF-A0A7W1R4L4-F1
#
_cell.length_a   1.000
_cell.length_b   1.000
_cell.length_c   1.000
_cell.angle_alpha   90.00
_cell.angle_beta   90.00
_cell.angle_gamma   90.00
#
_symmetry.space_group_name_H-M   'P 1'
#
loop_
_entity.id
_entity.type
_entity.pdbx_description
1 polymer ?
#
loop_
_entity_poly.entity_id
_entity_poly.type
_entity_poly.pdbx_seq_one_letter_code
_entity_poly.pdbx_strand_id
1 'polypeptide(L)' 'GGPIEPGRAANLVVFDPDERWQVVPGRLASRSRNTPYVGIDLRGRVRHTFLRGDHVVVDGEARR' A
#
# COMPACT_ATOMS: atom_id res chain seq x y z
N GLY A 1 -5.40 5.28 -11.17
CA GLY A 1 -4.04 5.42 -11.74
C GLY A 1 -4.14 5.90 -13.17
N GLY A 2 -3.00 6.20 -13.79
CA GLY A 2 -2.90 6.41 -15.24
C GLY A 2 -2.26 5.21 -15.93
N PRO A 3 -2.15 5.22 -17.26
CA PRO A 3 -1.42 4.19 -17.99
C PRO A 3 0.08 4.21 -17.64
N ILE A 4 0.73 3.05 -17.73
CA ILE A 4 2.18 2.91 -17.54
C ILE A 4 2.84 3.09 -18.91
N GLU A 5 3.29 4.32 -19.17
CA GLU A 5 3.83 4.74 -20.47
C GLU A 5 5.05 5.64 -20.27
N PRO A 6 6.04 5.62 -21.19
CA PRO A 6 7.15 6.56 -21.18
C PRO A 6 6.68 8.02 -21.14
N GLY A 7 7.40 8.86 -20.38
CA GLY A 7 7.10 10.30 -20.24
C GLY A 7 6.01 10.63 -19.21
N ARG A 8 5.28 9.64 -18.67
CA ARG A 8 4.35 9.84 -17.55
C ARG A 8 5.10 9.90 -16.22
N ALA A 9 4.48 10.53 -15.22
CA ALA A 9 4.97 10.46 -13.84
C ALA A 9 4.95 9.00 -13.34
N ALA A 10 6.03 8.59 -12.67
CA ALA A 10 6.17 7.26 -12.08
C ALA A 10 5.33 7.11 -10.79
N ASN A 11 4.01 7.14 -10.95
CA ASN A 11 3.01 6.84 -9.93
C ASN A 11 2.64 5.36 -10.04
N LEU A 12 3.41 4.51 -9.36
CA LEU A 12 3.36 3.06 -9.52
C LEU A 12 3.10 2.37 -8.18
N VAL A 13 2.52 1.17 -8.25
CA VAL A 13 2.34 0.29 -7.10
C VAL A 13 2.84 -1.10 -7.45
N VAL A 14 3.59 -1.72 -6.54
CA VAL A 14 3.90 -3.15 -6.58
C VAL A 14 2.96 -3.84 -5.61
N PHE A 15 2.11 -4.71 -6.14
CA PHE A 15 1.07 -5.41 -5.41
C PHE A 15 1.37 -6.90 -5.42
N ASP A 16 1.43 -7.51 -4.25
CA ASP A 16 1.45 -8.96 -4.08
C ASP A 16 -0.01 -9.45 -4.05
N PRO A 17 -0.50 -10.23 -5.03
CA PRO A 17 -1.87 -10.71 -5.06
C PRO A 17 -2.14 -11.92 -4.16
N ASP A 18 -1.10 -12.54 -3.62
CA ASP A 18 -1.18 -13.80 -2.87
C ASP A 18 -0.96 -13.62 -1.37
N GLU A 19 -0.36 -12.50 -0.94
CA GLU A 19 -0.21 -12.16 0.49
C GLU A 19 -1.58 -12.14 1.19
N ARG A 20 -1.68 -12.84 2.33
CA ARG A 20 -2.86 -12.82 3.20
C ARG A 20 -2.50 -12.15 4.51
N TRP A 21 -3.37 -11.25 4.97
CA TRP A 21 -3.14 -10.51 6.21
C TRP A 21 -4.45 -10.08 6.85
N GLN A 22 -4.47 -10.03 8.17
CA GLN A 22 -5.59 -9.50 8.93
C GLN A 22 -5.43 -8.00 9.16
N VAL A 23 -6.52 -7.25 9.05
CA VAL A 23 -6.54 -5.83 9.42
C VAL A 23 -6.43 -5.70 10.94
N VAL A 24 -5.28 -5.22 11.39
CA VAL A 24 -5.00 -4.89 12.79
C VAL A 24 -4.83 -3.37 12.91
N PRO A 25 -5.70 -2.65 13.65
CA PRO A 25 -5.64 -1.18 13.72
C PRO A 25 -4.27 -0.62 14.09
N GLY A 26 -3.55 -1.29 15.00
CA GLY A 26 -2.22 -0.87 15.43
C GLY A 26 -1.10 -1.05 14.39
N ARG A 27 -1.38 -1.72 13.25
CA ARG A 27 -0.44 -1.91 12.14
C ARG A 27 -0.74 -1.01 10.94
N LEU A 28 -1.83 -0.25 10.98
CA LEU A 28 -2.18 0.70 9.93
C LEU A 28 -1.34 1.98 10.08
N ALA A 29 -0.98 2.61 8.97
CA ALA A 29 -0.25 3.88 8.98
C ALA A 29 -1.07 5.06 9.52
N SER A 30 -2.40 4.94 9.57
CA SER A 30 -3.28 5.97 10.12
C SER A 30 -3.01 6.19 11.61
N ARG A 31 -3.04 7.45 12.04
CA ARG A 31 -2.97 7.80 13.48
C ARG A 31 -4.21 7.35 14.24
N SER A 32 -5.35 7.21 13.57
CA SER A 32 -6.60 6.71 14.15
C SER A 32 -6.61 5.19 14.16
N ARG A 33 -7.19 4.61 15.23
CA ARG A 33 -7.43 3.17 15.34
C ARG A 33 -8.86 2.76 15.01
N ASN A 34 -9.74 3.73 14.73
CA ASN A 34 -11.11 3.44 14.34
C ASN A 34 -11.14 3.06 12.85
N THR A 35 -11.24 1.77 12.56
CA THR A 35 -11.39 1.23 11.22
C THR A 35 -12.52 0.21 11.22
N PRO A 36 -13.48 0.29 10.28
CA PRO A 36 -14.56 -0.69 10.19
C PRO A 36 -14.07 -2.06 9.73
N TYR A 37 -12.82 -2.15 9.25
CA TYR A 37 -12.26 -3.36 8.68
C TYR A 37 -11.52 -4.24 9.70
N VAL A 38 -11.48 -3.86 10.98
CA VAL A 38 -10.75 -4.61 12.01
C VAL A 38 -11.16 -6.09 12.04
N GLY A 39 -10.15 -6.97 12.07
CA GLY A 39 -10.36 -8.42 12.12
C GLY A 39 -10.66 -9.10 10.78
N ILE A 40 -10.87 -8.34 9.70
CA ILE A 40 -11.07 -8.91 8.36
C ILE A 40 -9.75 -9.43 7.82
N ASP A 41 -9.76 -10.66 7.31
CA ASP A 41 -8.68 -11.21 6.51
C ASP A 41 -8.79 -10.74 5.05
N LEU A 42 -7.74 -10.09 4.57
CA LEU A 42 -7.63 -9.60 3.21
C LEU A 42 -6.62 -10.44 2.44
N ARG A 43 -6.93 -10.65 1.16
CA ARG A 43 -5.99 -11.18 0.17
C ARG A 43 -5.49 -10.05 -0.70
N GLY A 44 -4.18 -10.06 -0.89
CA GLY A 44 -3.43 -9.09 -1.64
C GLY A 44 -2.97 -7.91 -0.77
N ARG A 45 -1.75 -7.44 -1.02
CA ARG A 45 -1.16 -6.34 -0.27
C ARG A 45 -0.21 -5.52 -1.14
N VAL A 46 -0.21 -4.21 -0.91
CA VAL A 46 0.80 -3.32 -1.50
C VAL A 46 2.13 -3.55 -0.81
N ARG A 47 3.15 -3.91 -1.61
CA ARG A 47 4.55 -4.04 -1.18
C ARG A 47 5.30 -2.73 -1.34
N HIS A 48 5.10 -2.05 -2.46
CA HIS A 48 5.80 -0.81 -2.76
C HIS A 48 4.88 0.21 -3.42
N THR A 49 5.13 1.49 -3.14
CA THR A 49 4.47 2.62 -3.80
C THR A 49 5.52 3.62 -4.23
N PHE A 50 5.46 4.03 -5.48
CA PHE A 50 6.25 5.12 -6.05
C PHE A 50 5.33 6.30 -6.36
N LEU A 51 5.69 7.49 -5.89
CA LEU A 51 4.98 8.74 -6.17
C LEU A 51 5.91 9.66 -6.95
N ARG A 52 5.64 9.85 -8.25
CA ARG A 52 6.48 10.64 -9.17
C ARG A 52 7.96 10.21 -9.15
N GLY A 53 8.21 8.92 -8.95
CA GLY A 53 9.55 8.35 -8.84
C GLY A 53 10.06 8.17 -7.41
N ASP A 54 9.45 8.83 -6.42
CA ASP A 54 9.86 8.69 -5.02
C ASP A 54 9.31 7.41 -4.39
N HIS A 55 10.17 6.59 -3.82
CA HIS A 55 9.79 5.33 -3.15
C HIS A 55 9.22 5.61 -1.76
N VAL A 56 7.90 5.76 -1.67
CA VAL A 56 7.20 6.24 -0.45
C VAL A 56 6.66 5.12 0.44
N VAL A 57 6.50 3.91 -0.11
CA VAL A 57 6.19 2.69 0.66
C VAL A 57 7.20 1.63 0.27
N VAL A 58 7.86 1.03 1.27
CA VAL A 58 8.90 0.00 1.09
C VAL A 58 8.56 -1.20 1.96
N ASP A 59 8.40 -2.37 1.36
CA ASP A 59 8.05 -3.62 2.05
C ASP A 59 6.78 -3.53 2.90
N GLY A 60 5.79 -2.79 2.41
CA GLY A 60 4.51 -2.56 3.10
C GLY A 60 4.58 -1.52 4.22
N GLU A 61 5.71 -0.84 4.41
CA GLU A 61 5.88 0.24 5.39
C GLU A 61 5.95 1.61 4.72
N ALA A 62 5.11 2.55 5.20
CA ALA A 62 5.16 3.94 4.76
C ALA A 62 6.41 4.64 5.31
N ARG A 63 7.08 5.44 4.47
CA ARG A 63 8.32 6.16 4.82
C ARG A 63 8.12 7.64 5.15
N ARG A 64 6.88 8.14 5.14
CA ARG A 64 6.53 9.54 5.41
C ARG A 64 5.29 9.64 6.29
#